data_AF-A0A2I0DCV7-F1
#
_entry.id   AF-A0A2I0DCV7-F1
#
_cell.length_a   1.000
_cell.length_b   1.000
_cell.length_c   1.000
_cell.angle_alpha   90.00
_cell.angle_beta   90.00
_cell.angle_gamma   90.00
#
_symmetry.space_group_name_H-M   'P 1'
#
loop_
_entity.id
_entity.type
_entity.pdbx_description
1 polymer ?
#
loop_
_entity_poly.entity_id
_entity_poly.type
_entity_poly.pdbx_seq_one_letter_code
_entity_poly.pdbx_strand_id
1 'polypeptide(L)'
;IITGQTLNEIDGFFETGILTGHLYFDENGNGTQEPSEADMPNVDVEITDSFSQVQTVTTDANGDWSIGLSPGNATSNIDETDPDFPTGAAQTEGDDPTTTTIVT
;
A
#
# COMPACT_ATOMS: atom_id res chain seq x y z
N ILE A 1 -25.74 -24.52 -39.59
CA ILE A 1 -24.46 -23.91 -39.19
C ILE A 1 -24.51 -22.47 -39.67
N ILE A 2 -24.53 -21.48 -38.77
CA ILE A 2 -24.50 -20.07 -39.19
C ILE A 2 -23.04 -19.75 -39.51
N THR A 3 -22.75 -19.64 -40.80
CA THR A 3 -21.43 -19.31 -41.32
C THR A 3 -21.36 -17.78 -41.50
N GLY A 4 -20.35 -17.13 -40.92
CA GLY A 4 -20.08 -15.71 -41.17
C GLY A 4 -20.02 -14.77 -39.96
N GLN A 5 -19.84 -15.25 -38.74
CA GLN A 5 -19.44 -14.32 -37.66
C GLN A 5 -17.96 -13.96 -37.80
N THR A 6 -17.69 -12.68 -38.03
CA THR A 6 -16.39 -12.08 -37.76
C THR A 6 -16.36 -11.70 -36.29
N LEU A 7 -15.48 -12.34 -35.52
CA LEU A 7 -15.17 -11.96 -34.14
C LEU A 7 -13.96 -11.02 -34.20
N ASN A 8 -14.10 -9.80 -33.69
CA ASN A 8 -13.01 -8.86 -33.53
C ASN A 8 -12.56 -8.88 -32.06
N GLU A 9 -11.27 -9.06 -31.82
CA GLU A 9 -10.64 -8.84 -30.52
C GLU A 9 -9.79 -7.57 -30.61
N ILE A 10 -9.95 -6.68 -29.63
CA ILE A 10 -9.18 -5.43 -29.50
C ILE A 10 -8.50 -5.49 -28.14
N ASP A 11 -7.17 -5.59 -28.14
CA ASP A 11 -6.37 -5.68 -26.93
C ASP A 11 -5.80 -4.31 -26.54
N GLY A 12 -5.88 -3.98 -25.24
CA GLY A 12 -5.30 -2.79 -24.64
C GLY A 12 -4.32 -3.14 -23.53
N PHE A 13 -3.25 -2.37 -23.40
CA PHE A 13 -2.20 -2.57 -22.39
C PHE A 13 -1.95 -1.25 -21.65
N PHE A 14 -1.63 -1.33 -20.36
CA PHE A 14 -1.21 -0.21 -19.54
C PHE A 14 0.00 -0.60 -18.68
N GLU A 15 0.80 0.38 -18.26
CA GLU A 15 1.93 0.18 -17.35
C GLU A 15 1.46 0.28 -15.89
N THR A 16 2.16 -0.39 -14.97
CA THR A 16 1.86 -0.33 -13.52
C THR A 16 2.81 0.66 -12.84
N GLY A 17 2.30 1.44 -11.89
CA GLY A 17 3.13 2.20 -10.96
C GLY A 17 3.47 1.39 -9.71
N ILE A 18 4.44 1.86 -8.92
CA ILE A 18 4.80 1.26 -7.63
C ILE A 18 4.40 2.23 -6.53
N LEU A 19 3.61 1.75 -5.57
CA LEU A 19 3.36 2.43 -4.30
C LEU A 19 4.25 1.82 -3.23
N THR A 20 4.90 2.67 -2.43
CA THR A 20 5.76 2.26 -1.33
C THR A 20 5.39 3.03 -0.07
N GLY A 21 5.66 2.45 1.09
CA GLY A 21 5.61 3.13 2.38
C GLY A 21 6.60 2.52 3.36
N HIS A 22 6.72 3.16 4.52
CA HIS A 22 7.67 2.82 5.56
C HIS A 22 7.04 3.07 6.93
N LEU A 23 7.19 2.12 7.86
CA LEU A 23 6.74 2.25 9.24
C LEU A 23 7.92 2.11 10.20
N TYR A 24 7.91 2.94 11.24
CA TYR A 24 8.94 2.95 12.29
C TYR A 24 8.32 3.28 13.66
N PHE A 25 9.06 2.99 14.72
CA PHE A 25 8.69 3.33 16.08
C PHE A 25 9.19 4.73 16.45
N ASP A 26 8.32 5.74 16.38
CA ASP A 26 8.63 7.10 16.90
C ASP A 26 8.57 7.10 18.43
N GLU A 27 9.63 6.63 19.08
CA GLU A 27 9.73 6.49 20.54
C GLU A 27 9.73 7.85 21.25
N ASN A 28 10.16 8.91 20.56
CA ASN A 28 10.28 10.24 21.13
C ASN A 28 9.12 11.19 20.76
N GLY A 29 8.29 10.81 19.79
CA GLY A 29 7.04 11.45 19.41
C GLY A 29 7.22 12.76 18.64
N ASN A 30 8.30 12.91 17.88
CA ASN A 30 8.60 14.16 17.17
C ASN A 30 8.09 14.20 15.71
N GLY A 31 7.57 13.08 15.19
CA GLY A 31 7.09 12.96 13.81
C GLY A 31 8.21 12.86 12.77
N THR A 32 9.35 12.27 13.09
CA THR A 32 10.43 11.94 12.16
C THR A 32 11.20 10.74 12.70
N GLN A 33 11.68 9.83 11.85
CA GLN A 33 12.49 8.71 12.33
C GLN A 33 13.93 9.15 12.68
N GLU A 34 14.37 8.82 13.89
CA GLU A 34 15.77 8.95 14.29
C GLU A 34 16.60 7.67 14.03
N PRO A 35 17.93 7.78 13.85
CA PRO A 35 18.80 6.59 13.72
C PRO A 35 18.79 5.62 14.90
N SER A 36 18.28 6.04 16.07
CA SER A 36 18.10 5.18 17.25
C SER A 36 16.75 4.49 17.30
N GLU A 37 15.80 4.93 16.49
CA GLU A 37 14.44 4.39 16.45
C GLU A 37 14.38 3.21 15.49
N ALA A 38 13.71 2.15 15.94
CA ALA A 38 13.64 0.92 15.18
C ALA A 38 12.59 1.03 14.07
N ASP A 39 12.82 0.28 12.99
CA ASP A 39 11.79 0.03 11.98
C ASP A 39 10.69 -0.89 12.54
N MET A 40 9.51 -0.87 11.92
CA MET A 40 8.35 -1.66 12.33
C MET A 40 8.04 -2.77 11.33
N PRO A 41 8.67 -3.96 11.48
CA PRO A 41 8.48 -5.09 10.57
C PRO A 41 7.22 -5.89 10.88
N ASN A 42 6.77 -6.66 9.89
CA ASN A 42 5.66 -7.62 9.97
C ASN A 42 4.27 -7.02 10.23
N VAL A 43 4.08 -5.72 9.99
CA VAL A 43 2.77 -5.09 10.10
C VAL A 43 2.05 -5.15 8.76
N ASP A 44 0.82 -5.66 8.77
CA ASP A 44 -0.05 -5.68 7.60
C ASP A 44 -0.58 -4.28 7.24
N VAL A 45 -0.60 -4.00 5.93
CA VAL A 45 -1.12 -2.78 5.32
C VAL A 45 -2.13 -3.19 4.25
N GLU A 46 -3.37 -2.74 4.40
CA GLU A 46 -4.44 -2.95 3.44
C GLU A 46 -4.41 -1.87 2.36
N ILE A 47 -4.30 -2.29 1.10
CA ILE A 47 -4.29 -1.42 -0.07
C ILE A 47 -5.57 -1.63 -0.87
N THR A 48 -6.40 -0.59 -0.95
CA THR A 48 -7.58 -0.56 -1.84
C THR A 48 -7.25 0.23 -3.10
N ASP A 49 -7.28 -0.42 -4.26
CA ASP A 49 -6.94 0.21 -5.54
C ASP A 49 -8.12 0.95 -6.20
N SER A 50 -7.87 1.54 -7.38
CA SER A 50 -8.84 2.32 -8.14
C SER A 50 -10.02 1.50 -8.68
N PHE A 51 -9.88 0.17 -8.70
CA PHE A 51 -10.93 -0.77 -9.07
C PHE A 51 -11.64 -1.37 -7.84
N SER A 52 -11.38 -0.83 -6.64
CA SER A 52 -11.88 -1.35 -5.36
C SER A 52 -11.40 -2.77 -5.06
N GLN A 53 -10.29 -3.22 -5.66
CA GLN A 53 -9.61 -4.44 -5.26
C GLN A 53 -8.79 -4.16 -4.01
N VAL A 54 -8.92 -5.06 -3.03
CA VAL A 54 -8.19 -5.01 -1.77
C VAL A 54 -7.05 -6.02 -1.80
N GLN A 55 -5.85 -5.58 -1.44
CA GLN A 55 -4.65 -6.40 -1.32
C GLN A 55 -3.95 -6.08 -0.01
N THR A 56 -3.43 -7.08 0.68
CA THR A 56 -2.62 -6.88 1.89
C THR A 56 -1.15 -7.07 1.56
N VAL A 57 -0.32 -6.13 2.00
CA VAL A 57 1.14 -6.24 2.00
C VAL A 57 1.64 -6.10 3.43
N THR A 58 2.78 -6.70 3.72
CA THR A 58 3.36 -6.70 5.06
C THR A 58 4.70 -5.96 5.02
N THR A 59 4.99 -5.15 6.03
CA THR A 59 6.29 -4.49 6.16
C THR A 59 7.43 -5.50 6.32
N ASP A 60 8.54 -5.25 5.64
CA ASP A 60 9.73 -6.08 5.71
C ASP A 60 10.58 -5.76 6.95
N ALA A 61 11.77 -6.38 7.05
CA ALA A 61 12.68 -6.20 8.19
C ALA A 61 13.18 -4.76 8.39
N ASN A 62 13.08 -3.91 7.36
CA ASN A 62 13.42 -2.48 7.41
C ASN A 62 12.15 -1.61 7.50
N GLY A 63 10.99 -2.18 7.84
CA GLY A 63 9.73 -1.44 7.95
C GLY A 63 9.12 -1.04 6.61
N ASP A 64 9.71 -1.46 5.49
CA ASP A 64 9.29 -1.05 4.16
C ASP A 64 8.22 -1.98 3.60
N TRP A 65 7.23 -1.41 2.91
CA TRP A 65 6.28 -2.17 2.09
C TRP A 65 6.21 -1.60 0.69
N SER A 66 5.88 -2.45 -0.29
CA SER A 66 5.72 -2.02 -1.68
C SER A 66 4.70 -2.86 -2.43
N ILE A 67 4.01 -2.25 -3.39
CA ILE A 67 3.03 -2.92 -4.24
C ILE A 67 2.98 -2.29 -5.64
N GLY A 68 2.88 -3.14 -6.66
CA GLY A 68 2.62 -2.71 -8.03
C GLY A 68 1.12 -2.54 -8.27
N LEU A 69 0.71 -1.36 -8.74
CA LEU A 69 -0.70 -1.01 -8.94
C LEU A 69 -0.94 -0.43 -10.33
N SER A 70 -2.17 -0.60 -10.80
CA SER A 70 -2.65 0.09 -11.99
C SER A 70 -2.74 1.59 -11.73
N PRO A 71 -2.63 2.45 -12.77
CA PRO A 71 -2.85 3.88 -12.63
C PRO A 71 -4.21 4.20 -12.01
N GLY A 72 -4.25 5.23 -11.17
CA GLY A 72 -5.45 5.65 -10.46
C GLY A 72 -5.22 5.83 -8.97
N ASN A 73 -6.28 6.20 -8.24
CA ASN A 73 -6.17 6.39 -6.80
C ASN A 73 -6.11 5.04 -6.07
N ALA A 74 -5.17 4.92 -5.15
CA ALA A 74 -5.09 3.82 -4.20
C ALA A 74 -5.13 4.39 -2.78
N THR A 75 -5.78 3.66 -1.87
CA THR A 75 -5.79 3.98 -0.44
C THR A 75 -4.99 2.93 0.30
N SER A 76 -3.97 3.35 1.07
CA SER A 76 -3.26 2.49 2.01
C SER A 76 -3.77 2.73 3.42
N ASN A 77 -4.06 1.65 4.15
CA ASN A 77 -4.57 1.66 5.51
C ASN A 77 -3.76 0.67 6.36
N ILE A 78 -3.08 1.13 7.40
CA ILE A 78 -2.30 0.27 8.30
C ILE A 78 -3.29 -0.53 9.16
N ASP A 79 -3.06 -1.84 9.32
CA ASP A 79 -3.90 -2.66 10.19
C ASP A 79 -3.49 -2.49 11.67
N GLU A 80 -4.10 -1.55 12.37
CA GLU A 80 -3.88 -1.33 13.81
C GLU A 80 -4.35 -2.52 14.68
N THR A 81 -5.03 -3.51 14.11
CA THR A 81 -5.45 -4.74 14.81
C THR A 81 -4.48 -5.90 14.64
N ASP A 82 -3.43 -5.72 13.82
CA ASP A 82 -2.35 -6.69 13.63
C ASP A 82 -1.64 -6.99 14.97
N PRO A 83 -1.38 -8.26 15.32
CA PRO A 83 -0.63 -8.64 16.52
C PRO A 83 0.76 -8.00 16.67
N ASP A 84 1.42 -7.67 15.56
CA ASP A 84 2.72 -7.01 15.52
C ASP A 84 2.59 -5.47 15.58
N PHE A 85 1.38 -4.91 15.45
CA PHE A 85 1.13 -3.49 15.67
C PHE A 85 1.08 -3.13 17.17
N PRO A 86 1.76 -2.05 17.62
CA PRO A 86 1.88 -1.77 19.05
C PRO A 86 0.57 -1.25 19.66
N THR A 87 0.14 -1.89 20.75
CA THR A 87 -1.08 -1.46 21.45
C THR A 87 -0.94 -0.04 22.01
N GLY A 88 -1.85 0.84 21.61
CA GLY A 88 -1.90 2.22 22.09
C GLY A 88 -0.87 3.16 21.45
N ALA A 89 -0.26 2.75 20.33
CA ALA A 89 0.50 3.65 19.49
C ALA A 89 -0.38 4.83 19.03
N ALA A 90 0.26 5.99 18.84
CA ALA A 90 -0.36 7.16 18.24
C ALA A 90 0.47 7.55 17.02
N GLN A 91 -0.19 7.84 15.90
CA GLN A 91 0.49 8.32 14.72
C GLN A 91 1.02 9.75 14.94
N THR A 92 2.29 9.96 14.62
CA THR A 92 3.00 11.24 14.78
C THR A 92 3.52 11.82 13.47
N GLU A 93 3.71 10.99 12.44
CA GLU A 93 4.06 11.38 11.07
C GLU A 93 3.06 10.82 10.05
N GLY A 94 2.74 11.64 9.04
CA GLY A 94 1.82 11.27 7.96
C GLY A 94 0.35 11.19 8.38
N ASP A 95 -0.46 10.55 7.53
CA ASP A 95 -1.87 10.27 7.75
C ASP A 95 -2.12 8.77 7.54
N ASP A 96 -3.03 8.17 8.30
CA ASP A 96 -3.52 6.81 8.08
C ASP A 96 -5.05 6.76 8.24
N PRO A 97 -5.82 6.31 7.22
CA PRO A 97 -5.37 5.90 5.89
C PRO A 97 -4.90 7.06 5.00
N THR A 98 -4.04 6.75 4.03
CA THR A 98 -3.55 7.70 3.00
C THR A 98 -4.06 7.35 1.61
N THR A 99 -4.50 8.35 0.83
CA THR A 99 -4.83 8.19 -0.60
C THR A 99 -3.73 8.74 -1.49
N THR A 100 -3.21 7.91 -2.40
CA THR A 100 -2.16 8.26 -3.35
C THR A 100 -2.64 8.02 -4.78
N THR A 101 -2.41 8.98 -5.68
CA THR A 101 -2.63 8.79 -7.12
C THR A 101 -1.42 8.11 -7.74
N ILE A 102 -1.61 6.88 -8.20
CA ILE A 102 -0.63 6.11 -8.95
C ILE A 102 -0.58 6.62 -10.39
N VAL A 103 0.61 7.04 -10.81
CA VAL A 103 0.94 7.46 -12.18
C VAL A 103 2.04 6.55 -12.72
N THR A 104 2.06 6.38 -14.05
CA THR A 104 3.07 5.63 -14.81
C THR A 104 4.04 6.56 -15.49
#